data_AF-A0A645E2B0-F1
#
_entry.id   AF-A0A645E2B0-F1
#
_cell.length_a   1.000
_cell.length_b   1.000
_cell.length_c   1.000
_cell.angle_alpha   90.00
_cell.angle_beta   90.00
_cell.angle_gamma   90.00
#
_symmetry.space_group_name_H-M   'P 1'
#
loop_
_entity.id
_entity.type
_entity.pdbx_description
1 polymer ?
#
loop_
_entity_poly.entity_id
_entity_poly.type
_entity_poly.pdbx_seq_one_letter_code
_entity_poly.pdbx_strand_id
1 'polypeptide(L)'
;MEGTRIRIAGDNPANGIAIVNQQTNESVKIPMTSILLNDPSKVSFIVPADLPTGDYKLHLTTQFSTTHTMLKEPRTYVLEYVLTV
;
A
#
# COMPACT_ATOMS: atom_id res chain seq x y z
N MET A 1 7.70 -3.56 4.46
CA MET A 1 7.45 -4.53 3.36
C MET A 1 8.62 -4.53 2.41
N GLU A 2 9.13 -5.71 2.06
CA GLU A 2 10.26 -5.87 1.14
C GLU A 2 9.75 -6.55 -0.13
N GLY A 3 10.21 -6.09 -1.29
CA GLY A 3 9.74 -6.59 -2.57
C GLY A 3 10.63 -6.09 -3.70
N THR A 4 10.16 -6.22 -4.94
CA THR A 4 10.87 -5.70 -6.10
C THR A 4 9.85 -4.93 -6.93
N ARG A 5 10.11 -3.65 -7.21
CA ARG A 5 9.21 -2.72 -7.90
C ARG A 5 7.93 -2.38 -7.12
N ILE A 6 8.06 -2.23 -5.81
CA ILE A 6 6.95 -1.90 -4.90
C ILE A 6 6.86 -0.40 -4.55
N ARG A 7 7.71 0.45 -5.13
CA ARG A 7 7.65 1.90 -4.96
C ARG A 7 6.31 2.41 -5.42
N ILE A 8 5.68 3.27 -4.64
CA ILE A 8 4.45 3.96 -5.02
C ILE A 8 4.83 5.18 -5.84
N ALA A 9 4.51 5.16 -7.12
CA ALA A 9 4.73 6.27 -8.02
C ALA A 9 3.65 6.32 -9.12
N GLY A 10 3.36 7.52 -9.60
CA GLY A 10 2.39 7.82 -10.66
C GLY A 10 1.30 8.78 -10.18
N ASP A 11 0.71 9.51 -11.13
CA ASP A 11 -0.31 10.55 -10.89
C ASP A 11 -1.70 10.01 -10.55
N ASN A 12 -1.92 8.70 -10.68
CA ASN A 12 -3.24 8.14 -10.42
C ASN A 12 -3.58 8.25 -8.92
N PRO A 13 -4.75 8.82 -8.56
CA PRO A 13 -5.15 8.94 -7.17
C PRO A 13 -5.33 7.58 -6.51
N ALA A 14 -5.52 6.48 -7.24
CA ALA A 14 -5.57 5.13 -6.72
C ALA A 14 -4.22 4.64 -6.17
N ASN A 15 -3.09 5.19 -6.65
CA ASN A 15 -1.76 4.84 -6.17
C ASN A 15 -1.64 5.15 -4.67
N GLY A 16 -1.08 4.23 -3.91
CA GLY A 16 -1.02 4.32 -2.46
C GLY A 16 -1.08 2.96 -1.80
N ILE A 17 -1.18 2.99 -0.48
CA ILE A 17 -1.43 1.80 0.32
C ILE A 17 -2.86 1.90 0.80
N ALA A 18 -3.65 0.86 0.60
CA ALA A 18 -4.91 0.65 1.25
C ALA A 18 -4.80 -0.58 2.14
N ILE A 19 -5.58 -0.60 3.20
CA ILE A 19 -5.73 -1.76 4.07
C ILE A 19 -7.20 -2.14 4.08
N VAL A 20 -7.47 -3.43 4.04
CA VAL A 20 -8.82 -3.96 3.99
C VAL A 20 -9.02 -4.85 5.19
N ASN A 21 -9.93 -4.46 6.07
CA ASN A 21 -10.30 -5.26 7.23
C ASN A 21 -10.94 -6.56 6.75
N GLN A 22 -10.42 -7.71 7.18
CA GLN A 22 -10.98 -9.02 6.83
C GLN A 22 -12.29 -9.30 7.57
N GLN A 23 -12.49 -8.71 8.74
CA GLN A 23 -13.68 -8.89 9.56
C GLN A 23 -14.84 -8.02 9.07
N THR A 24 -14.59 -6.72 8.81
CA THR A 24 -15.65 -5.77 8.41
C THR A 24 -15.71 -5.52 6.90
N ASN A 25 -14.75 -6.03 6.12
CA ASN A 25 -14.57 -5.69 4.70
C ASN A 25 -14.36 -4.19 4.42
N GLU A 26 -14.03 -3.42 5.45
CA GLU A 26 -13.80 -1.99 5.32
C GLU A 26 -12.41 -1.72 4.72
N SER A 27 -12.38 -0.96 3.61
CA SER A 27 -11.13 -0.52 2.99
C SER A 27 -10.74 0.87 3.47
N VAL A 28 -9.67 0.97 4.24
CA VAL A 28 -9.11 2.24 4.70
C VAL A 28 -7.86 2.55 3.89
N LYS A 29 -7.80 3.74 3.30
CA LYS A 29 -6.65 4.16 2.52
C LYS A 29 -5.62 4.87 3.40
N ILE A 30 -4.39 4.41 3.37
CA ILE A 30 -3.26 5.05 4.04
C ILE A 30 -2.81 6.25 3.19
N PRO A 31 -2.79 7.47 3.74
CA PRO A 31 -2.28 8.62 3.03
C PRO A 31 -0.77 8.52 2.82
N MET A 32 -0.28 9.05 1.68
CA MET A 32 1.16 9.06 1.38
C MET A 32 2.00 9.78 2.44
N THR A 33 1.42 10.72 3.18
CA THR A 33 2.07 11.41 4.31
C THR A 33 2.45 10.47 5.44
N SER A 34 1.78 9.32 5.56
CA SER A 34 2.12 8.28 6.54
C SER A 34 3.17 7.31 6.01
N ILE A 35 3.63 7.45 4.76
CA ILE A 35 4.70 6.61 4.21
C ILE A 35 6.05 7.17 4.67
N LEU A 36 6.74 6.41 5.52
CA LEU A 36 8.07 6.73 6.04
C LEU A 36 9.17 6.44 5.01
N LEU A 37 9.02 5.36 4.24
CA LEU A 37 10.00 4.92 3.25
C LEU A 37 9.28 4.45 2.00
N ASN A 38 9.70 4.94 0.83
CA ASN A 38 9.10 4.59 -0.46
C ASN A 38 10.16 4.17 -1.48
N ASP A 39 10.88 3.09 -1.17
CA ASP A 39 11.88 2.51 -2.06
C ASP A 39 11.26 1.47 -3.01
N PRO A 40 11.84 1.31 -4.22
CA PRO A 40 11.41 0.27 -5.16
C PRO A 40 11.58 -1.13 -4.60
N SER A 41 12.44 -1.30 -3.60
CA SER A 41 12.69 -2.59 -2.94
C SER A 41 12.07 -2.68 -1.55
N LYS A 42 11.76 -1.54 -0.90
CA LYS A 42 11.20 -1.51 0.45
C LYS A 42 10.24 -0.35 0.63
N VAL A 43 9.06 -0.62 1.16
CA VAL A 43 8.14 0.45 1.56
C VAL A 43 7.87 0.30 3.06
N SER A 44 7.88 1.41 3.77
CA SER A 44 7.56 1.50 5.19
C SER A 44 6.55 2.61 5.36
N PHE A 45 5.50 2.35 6.12
CA PHE A 45 4.44 3.29 6.35
C PHE A 45 3.93 3.10 7.78
N ILE A 46 3.32 4.16 8.29
CA ILE A 46 2.66 4.19 9.58
C ILE A 46 1.20 3.89 9.34
N VAL A 47 0.71 2.88 10.05
CA VAL A 47 -0.72 2.63 10.15
C VAL A 47 -1.27 3.62 11.17
N PRO A 48 -2.28 4.44 10.83
CA PRO A 48 -2.89 5.33 11.81
C PRO A 48 -3.52 4.50 12.93
N ALA A 49 -3.24 4.86 14.19
CA ALA A 49 -3.74 4.11 15.36
C ALA A 49 -5.27 4.18 15.54
N ASP A 50 -5.95 4.99 14.73
CA ASP A 50 -7.42 5.09 14.68
C ASP A 50 -8.08 3.88 13.99
N LEU A 51 -7.28 2.91 13.55
CA LEU A 51 -7.80 1.65 13.02
C LEU A 51 -8.24 0.74 14.16
N PRO A 52 -9.48 0.24 14.14
CA PRO A 52 -9.96 -0.68 15.16
C PRO A 52 -9.10 -1.95 15.14
N THR A 53 -8.86 -2.52 16.32
CA THR A 53 -8.20 -3.83 16.48
C THR A 53 -8.91 -4.87 15.61
N GLY A 54 -8.15 -5.52 14.74
CA GLY A 54 -8.68 -6.46 13.77
C GLY A 54 -7.61 -6.96 12.80
N ASP A 55 -8.00 -7.89 11.95
CA ASP A 55 -7.14 -8.49 10.92
C ASP A 55 -7.26 -7.70 9.61
N TYR A 56 -6.19 -7.04 9.18
CA TYR A 56 -6.19 -6.27 7.93
C TYR A 56 -5.27 -6.88 6.89
N LYS A 57 -5.72 -6.89 5.63
CA LYS A 57 -4.88 -7.18 4.45
C LYS A 57 -4.40 -5.89 3.81
N LEU A 58 -3.17 -5.87 3.34
CA LEU A 58 -2.58 -4.68 2.75
C LEU A 58 -2.62 -4.73 1.22
N HIS A 59 -3.21 -3.72 0.62
CA HIS A 59 -3.34 -3.54 -0.82
C HIS A 59 -2.45 -2.38 -1.24
N LEU A 60 -1.29 -2.68 -1.81
CA LEU A 60 -0.40 -1.68 -2.38
C LEU A 60 -0.76 -1.45 -3.84
N THR A 61 -1.22 -0.27 -4.19
CA THR A 61 -1.49 0.13 -5.58
C THR A 61 -0.39 1.04 -6.08
N THR A 62 0.26 0.68 -7.18
CA THR A 62 1.30 1.51 -7.80
C THR A 62 1.30 1.42 -9.31
N GLN A 63 1.62 2.53 -10.00
CA GLN A 63 1.93 2.54 -11.43
C GLN A 63 3.43 2.35 -11.68
N PHE A 64 4.26 2.21 -10.66
CA PHE A 64 5.69 1.97 -10.85
C PHE A 64 5.92 0.57 -11.44
N SER A 65 6.57 0.52 -12.60
CA SER A 65 6.95 -0.74 -13.25
C SER A 65 8.45 -0.95 -13.22
N THR A 66 9.21 0.01 -13.74
CA THR A 66 10.67 -0.05 -13.81
C THR A 66 11.23 1.33 -13.46
N THR A 67 12.52 1.43 -13.15
CA THR A 67 13.24 2.63 -12.69
C THR A 67 12.89 3.92 -13.43
N HIS A 68 12.49 3.84 -14.71
CA HIS A 68 12.11 4.98 -15.55
C HIS A 68 10.75 4.84 -16.24
N THR A 69 9.96 3.80 -15.93
CA THR A 69 8.72 3.51 -16.67
C THR A 69 7.56 3.30 -15.72
N MET A 70 6.50 4.08 -15.93
CA MET A 70 5.22 3.91 -15.25
C MET A 70 4.24 3.18 -16.15
N LEU A 71 3.42 2.32 -15.56
CA LEU A 71 2.31 1.66 -16.22
C LEU A 71 1.18 2.65 -16.47
N LYS A 72 0.49 2.50 -17.60
CA LYS A 72 -0.77 3.22 -17.87
C LYS A 72 -1.85 2.85 -16.84
N GLU A 73 -1.89 1.58 -16.45
CA GLU A 73 -2.84 1.07 -15.46
C GLU A 73 -2.14 0.79 -14.12
N PRO A 74 -2.69 1.26 -12.99
CA PRO A 74 -2.14 0.96 -11.68
C PRO A 74 -2.21 -0.55 -11.39
N ARG A 75 -1.13 -1.12 -10.87
CA ARG A 75 -1.09 -2.52 -10.42
C ARG A 75 -1.28 -2.57 -8.92
N THR A 76 -2.20 -3.43 -8.48
CA THR A 76 -2.46 -3.65 -7.05
C THR A 76 -1.80 -4.95 -6.61
N TYR A 77 -0.95 -4.86 -5.59
CA TYR A 77 -0.35 -5.99 -4.89
C TYR A 77 -1.10 -6.18 -3.58
N VAL A 78 -1.77 -7.32 -3.45
CA VAL A 78 -2.38 -7.74 -2.18
C VAL A 78 -1.32 -8.50 -1.40
N LEU A 79 -0.82 -7.89 -0.34
CA LEU A 79 -0.01 -8.60 0.64
C LEU A 79 -0.96 -9.28 1.63
N GLU A 80 -0.82 -10.60 1.74
CA GLU A 80 -1.45 -11.43 2.78
C GLU A 80 -0.76 -11.25 4.15
N TYR A 81 -0.30 -10.04 4.44
CA TYR A 81 0.21 -9.69 5.74
C TYR A 81 -0.97 -9.29 6.60
N VAL A 82 -1.31 -10.14 7.57
CA VAL A 82 -2.34 -9.85 8.55
C VAL A 82 -1.73 -8.88 9.56
N LEU A 83 -2.07 -7.60 9.40
CA LEU A 83 -1.74 -6.62 10.42
C LEU A 83 -2.76 -6.79 11.54
N THR A 84 -2.30 -7.26 12.70
CA THR A 84 -3.09 -7.30 13.93
C THR A 84 -2.83 -6.00 14.68
N VAL A 85 -3.84 -5.11 14.72
CA VAL A 85 -3.83 -3.88 15.53
C VAL A 85 -4.32 -4.17 16.93
#